data_AF-A0A958X3E4-F1
#
_entry.id   AF-A0A958X3E4-F1
#
_cell.length_a   1.000
_cell.length_b   1.000
_cell.length_c   1.000
_cell.angle_alpha   90.00
_cell.angle_beta   90.00
_cell.angle_gamma   90.00
#
_symmetry.space_group_name_H-M   'P 1'
#
loop_
_entity.id
_entity.type
_entity.pdbx_description
1 polymer ?
#
loop_
_entity_poly.entity_id
_entity_poly.type
_entity_poly.pdbx_seq_one_letter_code
_entity_poly.pdbx_strand_id
1 'polypeptide(L)'
;MKLRFDQQSVRFRLKKSDVDVLADKGAVEETIHFPQQILTYRLEINKVVQSISAFFANNHLIVRIPPEQALQWINTNEVGIYASVSWPEAEKILEILIEKDFPCKHGSETDNADTFDELSSQ
;
A
#
# COMPACT_ATOMS: atom_id res chain seq x y z
N MET A 1 -1.14 3.00 8.24
CA MET A 1 -1.13 3.02 6.76
C MET A 1 -1.92 4.21 6.23
N LYS A 2 -1.59 4.74 5.06
CA LYS A 2 -2.37 5.80 4.37
C LYS A 2 -2.80 5.32 3.00
N LEU A 3 -4.06 5.55 2.67
CA LEU A 3 -4.61 5.31 1.33
C LEU A 3 -4.89 6.64 0.63
N ARG A 4 -4.48 6.75 -0.63
CA ARG A 4 -4.83 7.87 -1.51
C ARG A 4 -5.35 7.36 -2.84
N PHE A 5 -6.26 8.14 -3.42
CA PHE A 5 -6.79 7.93 -4.75
C PHE A 5 -6.49 9.15 -5.60
N ASP A 6 -6.13 8.95 -6.86
CA ASP A 6 -6.07 10.02 -7.85
C ASP A 6 -6.45 9.47 -9.22
N GLN A 7 -7.50 10.03 -9.83
CA GLN A 7 -8.10 9.56 -11.07
C GLN A 7 -8.34 8.03 -11.07
N GLN A 8 -7.48 7.28 -11.76
CA GLN A 8 -7.50 5.83 -11.88
C GLN A 8 -6.25 5.20 -11.24
N SER A 9 -5.84 5.74 -10.09
CA SER A 9 -4.73 5.24 -9.29
C SER A 9 -5.11 5.05 -7.83
N VAL A 10 -4.51 4.03 -7.22
CA VAL A 10 -4.54 3.77 -5.79
C VAL A 10 -3.11 3.80 -5.27
N ARG A 11 -2.89 4.55 -4.20
CA ARG A 11 -1.59 4.68 -3.54
C ARG A 11 -1.68 4.32 -2.08
N PHE A 12 -0.91 3.31 -1.69
CA PHE A 12 -0.63 2.95 -0.30
C PHE A 12 0.67 3.63 0.12
N ARG A 13 0.66 4.25 1.30
CA ARG A 13 1.88 4.66 2.01
C ARG A 13 1.95 3.99 3.36
N LEU A 14 3.02 3.25 3.58
CA LEU A 14 3.23 2.45 4.77
C LEU A 14 4.27 3.13 5.66
N LYS A 15 3.89 3.36 6.91
CA LYS A 15 4.82 3.71 8.00
C LYS A 15 5.74 2.53 8.33
N LYS A 16 6.77 2.76 9.15
CA LYS A 16 7.68 1.68 9.59
C LYS A 16 6.90 0.56 10.29
N SER A 17 6.02 0.93 11.22
CA SER A 17 5.15 -0.01 11.91
C SER A 17 4.23 -0.81 10.97
N ASP A 18 3.73 -0.20 9.89
CA ASP A 18 2.92 -0.90 8.88
C ASP A 18 3.76 -1.93 8.10
N VAL A 19 5.00 -1.57 7.75
CA VAL A 19 5.94 -2.47 7.06
C VAL A 19 6.31 -3.65 7.95
N ASP A 20 6.55 -3.42 9.24
CA ASP A 20 6.82 -4.49 10.21
C ASP A 20 5.65 -5.46 10.33
N VAL A 21 4.41 -4.93 10.40
CA VAL A 21 3.19 -5.75 10.43
C VAL A 21 3.03 -6.55 9.13
N LEU A 22 3.29 -5.95 7.97
CA LEU A 22 3.25 -6.64 6.68
C LEU A 22 4.29 -7.76 6.62
N ALA A 23 5.50 -7.53 7.15
CA ALA A 23 6.58 -8.52 7.18
C ALA A 23 6.27 -9.70 8.11
N ASP A 24 5.75 -9.43 9.31
CA ASP A 24 5.45 -10.44 10.34
C ASP A 24 4.18 -11.25 10.01
N LYS A 25 3.09 -10.55 9.64
CA LYS A 25 1.77 -11.16 9.50
C LYS A 25 1.38 -11.45 8.06
N GLY A 26 2.15 -10.94 7.10
CA GLY A 26 1.85 -11.06 5.67
C GLY A 26 0.73 -10.15 5.18
N ALA A 27 0.13 -9.31 6.04
CA ALA A 27 -0.88 -8.33 5.65
C ALA A 27 -1.00 -7.19 6.66
N VAL A 28 -1.35 -6.01 6.15
CA VAL A 28 -1.76 -4.84 6.92
C VAL A 28 -3.11 -4.36 6.40
N GLU A 29 -4.01 -3.99 7.31
CA GLU A 29 -5.41 -3.67 7.01
C GLU A 29 -5.89 -2.53 7.90
N GLU A 30 -6.70 -1.63 7.33
CA GLU A 30 -7.38 -0.58 8.08
C GLU A 30 -8.83 -0.45 7.63
N THR A 31 -9.68 0.01 8.55
CA THR A 31 -11.11 0.24 8.31
C THR A 31 -11.50 1.66 8.71
N ILE A 32 -12.12 2.37 7.78
CA ILE A 32 -12.76 3.65 8.03
C ILE A 32 -14.25 3.41 8.21
N HIS A 33 -14.80 3.89 9.33
CA HIS A 33 -16.23 3.81 9.63
C HIS A 33 -16.96 5.07 9.16
N PHE A 34 -18.01 4.88 8.38
CA PHE A 34 -18.97 5.92 8.01
C PHE A 34 -20.32 5.62 8.68
N PRO A 35 -21.26 6.59 8.77
CA PRO A 35 -22.53 6.37 9.47
C PRO A 35 -23.37 5.16 9.01
N GLN A 36 -23.19 4.68 7.78
CA GLN A 36 -24.00 3.59 7.20
C GLN A 36 -23.17 2.47 6.55
N GLN A 37 -21.86 2.66 6.44
CA GLN A 37 -20.96 1.82 5.64
C GLN A 37 -19.57 1.85 6.27
N ILE A 38 -18.71 0.95 5.82
CA ILE A 38 -17.28 0.98 6.10
C ILE A 38 -16.52 1.02 4.80
N LEU A 39 -15.26 1.46 4.85
CA LEU A 39 -14.28 1.21 3.81
C LEU A 39 -13.11 0.47 4.47
N THR A 40 -12.87 -0.77 4.05
CA THR A 40 -11.69 -1.51 4.46
C THR A 40 -10.69 -1.54 3.31
N TYR A 41 -9.42 -1.28 3.61
CA TYR A 41 -8.34 -1.45 2.65
C TYR A 41 -7.20 -2.26 3.25
N ARG A 42 -6.69 -3.18 2.43
CA ARG A 42 -5.71 -4.16 2.83
C ARG A 42 -4.61 -4.26 1.79
N LEU A 43 -3.38 -4.34 2.27
CA LEU A 43 -2.23 -4.77 1.49
C LEU A 43 -1.78 -6.12 2.02
N GLU A 44 -1.68 -7.13 1.15
CA GLU A 44 -1.26 -8.47 1.56
C GLU A 44 -0.20 -9.08 0.64
N ILE A 45 0.69 -9.86 1.24
CA ILE A 45 1.60 -10.75 0.55
C ILE A 45 0.83 -12.02 0.23
N ASN A 46 0.72 -12.36 -1.05
CA ASN A 46 -0.07 -13.51 -1.48
C ASN A 46 0.78 -14.46 -2.34
N LYS A 47 0.97 -15.70 -1.88
CA LYS A 47 1.81 -16.71 -2.54
C LYS A 47 1.25 -17.25 -3.86
N VAL A 48 -0.02 -16.98 -4.15
CA VAL A 48 -0.71 -17.51 -5.34
C VAL A 48 -0.58 -16.55 -6.53
N VAL A 49 -0.47 -15.25 -6.29
CA VAL A 49 -0.39 -14.26 -7.38
C VAL A 49 1.02 -14.15 -7.93
N GLN A 50 1.14 -14.05 -9.25
CA GLN A 50 2.42 -13.91 -9.96
C GLN A 50 2.76 -12.43 -10.24
N SER A 51 1.76 -11.57 -10.22
CA SER A 51 1.88 -10.13 -10.40
C SER A 51 1.01 -9.40 -9.37
N ILE A 52 1.27 -8.10 -9.18
CA ILE A 52 0.41 -7.27 -8.35
C ILE A 52 -1.00 -7.26 -8.92
N SER A 53 -1.97 -7.45 -8.04
CA SER A 53 -3.39 -7.43 -8.40
C SER A 53 -4.18 -6.66 -7.36
N ALA A 54 -5.32 -6.12 -7.77
CA ALA A 54 -6.26 -5.44 -6.90
C ALA A 54 -7.68 -5.96 -7.15
N PHE A 55 -8.46 -6.04 -6.08
CA PHE A 55 -9.88 -6.31 -6.16
C PHE A 55 -10.64 -5.46 -5.14
N PHE A 56 -11.87 -5.10 -5.52
CA PHE A 56 -12.78 -4.35 -4.67
C PHE A 56 -14.13 -5.05 -4.62
N ALA A 57 -14.50 -5.54 -3.44
CA ALA A 57 -15.80 -6.18 -3.22
C ALA A 57 -16.24 -5.97 -1.78
N ASN A 58 -17.55 -5.80 -1.54
CA ASN A 58 -18.13 -5.63 -0.20
C ASN A 58 -17.44 -4.52 0.63
N ASN A 59 -17.14 -3.39 -0.02
CA ASN A 59 -16.39 -2.27 0.54
C ASN A 59 -14.97 -2.60 1.04
N HIS A 60 -14.39 -3.69 0.53
CA HIS A 60 -13.03 -4.10 0.84
C HIS A 60 -12.16 -3.98 -0.41
N LEU A 61 -11.22 -3.04 -0.38
CA LEU A 61 -10.15 -2.92 -1.35
C LEU A 61 -8.96 -3.76 -0.90
N ILE A 62 -8.58 -4.76 -1.68
CA ILE A 62 -7.42 -5.59 -1.37
C ILE A 62 -6.43 -5.51 -2.52
N VAL A 63 -5.20 -5.15 -2.19
CA VAL A 63 -4.04 -5.23 -3.09
C VAL A 63 -3.16 -6.40 -2.65
N ARG A 64 -2.80 -7.25 -3.61
CA ARG A 64 -1.96 -8.43 -3.41
C ARG A 64 -0.62 -8.23 -4.06
N ILE A 65 0.46 -8.47 -3.32
CA ILE A 65 1.84 -8.43 -3.80
C ILE A 65 2.41 -9.86 -3.83
N PRO A 66 3.10 -10.28 -4.89
CA PRO A 66 3.89 -11.51 -4.88
C PRO A 66 4.98 -11.48 -3.77
N PRO A 67 5.31 -12.63 -3.14
CA PRO A 67 6.26 -12.66 -2.03
C PRO A 67 7.65 -12.09 -2.36
N GLU A 68 8.15 -12.37 -3.57
CA GLU A 68 9.47 -11.90 -4.00
C GLU A 68 9.55 -10.36 -4.04
N GLN A 69 8.58 -9.72 -4.71
CA GLN A 69 8.50 -8.25 -4.77
C GLN A 69 8.30 -7.64 -3.39
N ALA A 70 7.44 -8.24 -2.55
CA ALA A 70 7.22 -7.73 -1.20
C ALA A 70 8.49 -7.80 -0.34
N LEU A 71 9.17 -8.96 -0.33
CA LEU A 71 10.39 -9.14 0.46
C LEU A 71 11.54 -8.28 -0.04
N GLN A 72 11.68 -8.08 -1.35
CA GLN A 72 12.66 -7.16 -1.92
C GLN A 72 12.40 -5.73 -1.43
N TRP A 73 11.16 -5.24 -1.57
CA TRP A 73 10.82 -3.88 -1.15
C TRP A 73 10.93 -3.67 0.36
N ILE A 74 10.53 -4.64 1.17
CA ILE A 74 10.62 -4.58 2.65
C ILE A 74 12.08 -4.51 3.10
N ASN A 75 12.96 -5.36 2.56
CA ASN A 75 14.31 -5.57 3.09
C ASN A 75 15.38 -4.68 2.44
N THR A 76 15.01 -3.78 1.54
CA THR A 76 15.95 -2.89 0.83
C THR A 76 15.58 -1.42 1.03
N ASN A 77 16.39 -0.53 0.46
CA ASN A 77 16.09 0.91 0.41
C ASN A 77 15.12 1.29 -0.71
N GLU A 78 14.51 0.33 -1.41
CA GLU A 78 13.47 0.64 -2.39
C GLU A 78 12.33 1.40 -1.74
N VAL A 79 12.01 2.56 -2.34
CA VAL A 79 10.99 3.47 -1.80
C VAL A 79 9.60 2.98 -2.12
N GLY A 80 9.38 2.42 -3.31
CA GLY A 80 8.06 1.98 -3.72
C GLY A 80 8.03 0.92 -4.81
N ILE A 81 6.88 0.27 -4.92
CA ILE A 81 6.51 -0.65 -5.99
C ILE A 81 5.43 0.03 -6.84
N TYR A 82 5.58 -0.05 -8.15
CA TYR A 82 4.69 0.57 -9.14
C TYR A 82 4.18 -0.52 -10.09
N ALA A 83 2.86 -0.62 -10.22
CA ALA A 83 2.24 -1.64 -11.08
C ALA A 83 0.98 -1.09 -11.76
N SER A 84 0.71 -1.59 -12.96
CA SER A 84 -0.49 -1.27 -13.73
C SER A 84 -1.32 -2.53 -13.92
N VAL A 85 -2.56 -2.52 -13.43
CA VAL A 85 -3.52 -3.62 -13.58
C VAL A 85 -4.45 -3.27 -14.73
N SER A 86 -4.30 -3.97 -15.86
CA SER A 86 -5.13 -3.77 -17.04
C SER A 86 -6.41 -4.61 -16.98
N TRP A 87 -7.52 -4.01 -17.41
CA TRP A 87 -8.80 -4.66 -17.66
C TRP A 87 -9.14 -4.50 -19.13
N PRO A 88 -8.63 -5.37 -20.02
CA PRO A 88 -8.73 -5.20 -21.47
C PRO A 88 -10.18 -5.09 -21.95
N GLU A 89 -11.09 -5.86 -21.36
CA GLU A 89 -12.52 -5.87 -21.71
C GLU A 89 -13.21 -4.51 -21.49
N ALA A 90 -12.68 -3.70 -20.57
CA ALA A 90 -13.22 -2.39 -20.22
C ALA A 90 -12.36 -1.23 -20.71
N GLU A 91 -11.27 -1.50 -21.45
CA GLU A 91 -10.27 -0.52 -21.90
C GLU A 91 -9.77 0.39 -20.76
N LYS A 92 -9.56 -0.20 -19.57
CA LYS A 92 -9.14 0.53 -18.36
C LYS A 92 -7.85 -0.03 -17.79
N ILE A 93 -7.10 0.84 -17.15
CA ILE A 93 -5.86 0.52 -16.43
C ILE A 93 -5.95 1.15 -15.06
N LEU A 94 -5.75 0.37 -14.01
CA LEU A 94 -5.62 0.85 -12.63
C LEU A 94 -4.14 0.91 -12.26
N GLU A 95 -3.65 2.11 -11.95
CA GLU A 95 -2.29 2.29 -11.42
C GLU A 95 -2.27 2.00 -9.92
N ILE A 96 -1.29 1.24 -9.47
CA ILE A 96 -1.09 0.86 -8.07
C ILE A 96 0.30 1.28 -7.65
N LEU A 97 0.35 2.05 -6.56
CA LEU A 97 1.57 2.53 -5.96
C LEU A 97 1.62 2.07 -4.51
N ILE A 98 2.70 1.42 -4.11
CA ILE A 98 2.95 1.00 -2.73
C ILE A 98 4.25 1.64 -2.32
N GLU A 99 4.22 2.60 -1.39
CA GLU A 99 5.39 3.42 -1.04
C GLU A 99 5.66 3.36 0.47
N LYS A 100 6.93 3.52 0.85
CA LYS A 100 7.33 3.85 2.22
C LYS A 100 6.92 5.29 2.51
N ASP A 101 6.30 5.53 3.66
CA ASP A 101 5.82 6.86 4.04
C ASP A 101 6.99 7.69 4.56
N PHE A 102 7.10 8.92 4.05
CA PHE A 102 8.15 9.88 4.40
C PHE A 102 7.61 10.97 5.30
N PRO A 103 8.47 11.61 6.11
CA PRO A 103 8.05 12.64 7.04
C PRO A 103 7.44 13.83 6.29
N CYS A 104 6.41 14.42 6.90
CA CYS A 104 5.84 15.65 6.40
C CYS A 104 6.57 16.84 7.01
N LYS A 105 6.91 17.85 6.20
CA LYS A 105 7.54 19.10 6.67
C LYS A 105 6.73 19.84 7.74
N HIS A 106 5.42 19.62 7.78
CA HIS A 106 4.50 20.20 8.77
C HIS A 106 3.92 19.15 9.72
N GLY A 107 4.44 17.91 9.73
CA GLY A 107 4.02 16.85 10.63
C GLY A 107 4.54 17.07 12.05
N SER A 108 3.87 16.49 13.04
CA SER A 108 4.40 16.45 14.42
C SER A 108 5.62 15.52 14.49
N GLU A 109 6.47 15.72 15.50
CA GLU A 109 7.61 14.81 15.75
C GLU A 109 7.14 13.36 15.92
N THR A 110 6.03 13.15 16.65
CA THR A 110 5.44 11.82 16.85
C THR A 110 4.96 11.19 15.55
N ASP A 111 4.31 11.97 14.67
CA ASP A 111 3.85 11.46 13.38
C ASP A 111 5.00 11.10 12.45
N ASN A 112 6.10 11.87 12.52
CA ASN A 112 7.28 11.70 11.68
C ASN A 112 8.22 10.60 12.22
N ALA A 113 8.19 10.28 13.51
CA ALA A 113 9.04 9.24 14.09
C ALA A 113 8.82 7.85 13.47
N ASP A 114 7.59 7.55 13.05
CA ASP A 114 7.20 6.28 12.41
C ASP A 114 7.30 6.32 10.86
N THR A 115 8.14 7.21 10.32
CA THR A 115 8.35 7.38 8.87
C THR A 115 9.79 7.09 8.47
N PHE A 116 10.04 6.94 7.18
CA PHE A 116 11.35 6.63 6.61
C PHE A 116 12.14 7.90 6.26
N ASP A 117 12.44 8.72 7.26
CA ASP A 117 13.24 9.95 7.08
C ASP A 117 14.63 9.66 6.48
N GLU A 118 15.24 8.53 6.87
CA GLU A 118 16.55 8.09 6.39
C GLU A 118 16.59 7.79 4.87
N LEU A 119 15.43 7.60 4.24
CA LEU A 119 15.31 7.36 2.80
C LEU A 119 14.87 8.61 2.02
N SER A 120 14.60 9.74 2.71
CA SER A 120 14.05 10.96 2.10
C SER A 120 15.04 11.74 1.23
N SER A 121 16.34 11.44 1.33
CA SER A 121 17.44 12.15 0.66
C SER A 121 18.07 11.40 -0.52
N GLN A 122 17.43 10.32 -0.99
CA GLN A 122 17.89 9.51 -2.13
C GLN A 122 17.29 9.97 -3.46
#